data_AF-A0A7W0VQB0-F1
#
_entry.id   AF-A0A7W0VQB0-F1
#
_cell.length_a   1.000
_cell.length_b   1.000
_cell.length_c   1.000
_cell.angle_alpha   90.00
_cell.angle_beta   90.00
_cell.angle_gamma   90.00
#
_symmetry.space_group_name_H-M   'P 1'
#
loop_
_entity.id
_entity.type
_entity.pdbx_description
1 polymer ?
#
loop_
_entity_poly.entity_id
_entity_poly.type
_entity_poly.pdbx_seq_one_letter_code
_entity_poly.pdbx_strand_id
1 'polypeptide(L)' 'HEVALFAMDAGAAALADAPDVAMALLDDDCELTVCSNSAVGLALVDGVVRGSQDDHAAVIGTSDRVIALT' A
#
# COMPACT_ATOMS: atom_id res chain seq x y z
N HIS A 1 0.07 -3.89 -12.93
CA HIS A 1 -1.18 -4.19 -12.19
C HIS A 1 -2.26 -3.22 -12.66
N GLU A 2 -3.53 -3.60 -12.60
CA GLU A 2 -4.63 -2.68 -12.91
C GLU A 2 -4.85 -1.68 -11.78
N VAL A 3 -4.55 -2.08 -10.54
CA VAL A 3 -4.69 -1.25 -9.33
C VAL A 3 -3.44 -1.38 -8.45
N ALA A 4 -2.95 -0.24 -7.97
CA ALA A 4 -1.89 -0.14 -6.96
C ALA A 4 -2.37 0.71 -5.79
N LEU A 5 -2.03 0.30 -4.57
CA LEU A 5 -2.32 1.00 -3.32
C LEU A 5 -1.01 1.34 -2.61
N PHE A 6 -0.86 2.62 -2.26
CA PHE A 6 0.25 3.11 -1.47
C PHE A 6 -0.25 3.67 -0.13
N ALA A 7 0.03 2.99 0.98
CA ALA A 7 -0.43 3.36 2.31
C ALA A 7 0.62 4.21 3.05
N MET A 8 0.18 5.32 3.63
CA MET A 8 0.99 6.24 4.44
C MET A 8 0.29 6.54 5.77
N ASP A 9 1.07 6.94 6.77
CA ASP A 9 0.60 7.40 8.08
C ASP A 9 -0.46 6.47 8.68
N ALA A 10 -1.66 6.98 8.99
CA ALA A 10 -2.75 6.19 9.56
C ALA A 10 -3.23 5.05 8.63
N GLY A 11 -3.06 5.20 7.31
CA GLY A 11 -3.39 4.15 6.35
C GLY A 11 -2.46 2.93 6.46
N ALA A 12 -1.20 3.14 6.86
CA ALA A 12 -0.28 2.03 7.11
C ALA A 12 -0.75 1.16 8.29
N ALA A 13 -1.16 1.81 9.39
CA ALA A 13 -1.73 1.12 10.54
C ALA A 13 -3.05 0.42 10.19
N ALA A 14 -3.94 1.10 9.47
CA ALA A 14 -5.21 0.51 9.05
C ALA A 14 -5.04 -0.74 8.18
N LEU A 15 -4.05 -0.73 7.27
CA LEU A 15 -3.74 -1.91 6.44
C LEU A 15 -3.16 -3.06 7.29
N ALA A 16 -2.30 -2.75 8.26
CA ALA A 16 -1.72 -3.74 9.18
C ALA A 16 -2.78 -4.37 10.11
N ASP A 17 -3.77 -3.57 10.55
CA ASP A 17 -4.85 -4.00 11.43
C ASP A 17 -5.95 -4.81 10.70
N ALA A 18 -5.92 -4.86 9.35
CA ALA A 18 -6.88 -5.57 8.51
C ALA A 18 -6.19 -6.59 7.57
N PRO A 19 -5.51 -7.62 8.11
CA PRO A 19 -4.72 -8.57 7.33
C PRO A 19 -5.55 -9.40 6.34
N ASP A 20 -6.81 -9.69 6.65
CA ASP A 20 -7.77 -10.39 5.78
C ASP A 20 -8.11 -9.55 4.54
N VAL A 21 -8.28 -8.25 4.70
CA VAL A 21 -8.50 -7.32 3.58
C VAL A 21 -7.24 -7.17 2.73
N ALA A 22 -6.07 -7.06 3.36
CA ALA A 22 -4.80 -6.99 2.64
C ALA A 22 -4.56 -8.24 1.78
N MET A 23 -4.82 -9.44 2.32
CA MET A 23 -4.74 -10.69 1.55
C MET A 23 -5.75 -10.74 0.40
N ALA A 24 -7.01 -10.34 0.62
CA ALA A 24 -8.01 -10.32 -0.44
C ALA A 24 -7.62 -9.39 -1.61
N LEU A 25 -7.02 -8.22 -1.30
CA LEU A 25 -6.51 -7.31 -2.32
C LEU A 25 -5.33 -7.92 -3.10
N LEU A 26 -4.43 -8.64 -2.42
CA LEU A 26 -3.32 -9.33 -3.08
C LEU A 26 -3.80 -10.47 -3.98
N ASP A 27 -4.81 -11.22 -3.55
CA ASP A 27 -5.45 -12.30 -4.34
C ASP A 27 -6.15 -11.74 -5.61
N ASP A 28 -6.62 -10.49 -5.55
CA ASP A 28 -7.17 -9.74 -6.69
C ASP A 28 -6.09 -9.00 -7.53
N ASP A 29 -4.83 -9.41 -7.43
CA ASP A 29 -3.68 -8.86 -8.16
C ASP A 29 -3.41 -7.35 -7.89
N CYS A 30 -3.81 -6.82 -6.72
CA CYS A 30 -3.45 -5.45 -6.34
C CYS A 30 -1.98 -5.36 -5.87
N GLU A 31 -1.26 -4.35 -6.35
CA GLU A 31 0.05 -4.01 -5.77
C GLU A 31 -0.15 -3.24 -4.46
N LEU A 32 0.33 -3.79 -3.34
CA LEU A 32 0.25 -3.14 -2.04
C LEU A 32 1.63 -2.70 -1.55
N THR A 33 1.80 -1.39 -1.41
CA THR A 33 3.01 -0.79 -0.86
C THR A 33 2.69 0.04 0.38
N VAL A 34 3.51 -0.06 1.41
CA VAL A 34 3.43 0.78 2.62
C VAL A 34 4.68 1.65 2.70
N CYS A 35 4.52 2.93 2.99
CA CYS A 35 5.65 3.83 3.24
C CYS A 35 6.52 3.28 4.39
N SER A 36 7.82 3.14 4.14
CA SER A 36 8.78 2.56 5.08
C SER A 36 8.81 3.29 6.42
N ASN A 37 8.66 4.63 6.40
CA ASN A 37 8.63 5.44 7.60
C ASN A 37 7.35 5.21 8.43
N SER A 38 6.24 4.92 7.77
CA SER A 38 4.95 4.62 8.41
C SER A 38 4.82 3.15 8.84
N ALA A 39 5.61 2.25 8.25
CA ALA A 39 5.59 0.81 8.53
C ALA A 39 6.38 0.39 9.80
N VAL A 40 7.02 1.33 10.49
CA VAL A 40 7.87 1.02 11.65
C VAL A 40 7.05 0.39 12.76
N GLY A 41 7.43 -0.84 13.16
CA GLY A 41 6.75 -1.59 14.22
C GLY A 41 5.45 -2.29 13.79
N LEU A 42 5.03 -2.15 12.53
CA LEU A 42 3.83 -2.81 12.02
C LEU A 42 4.14 -4.24 11.52
N ALA A 43 3.23 -5.15 11.82
CA ALA A 43 3.19 -6.48 11.22
C ALA A 43 2.40 -6.40 9.91
N LEU A 44 3.06 -6.69 8.80
CA LEU A 44 2.45 -6.70 7.47
C LEU A 44 2.32 -8.15 7.00
N VAL A 45 1.26 -8.44 6.25
CA VAL A 45 1.10 -9.76 5.61
C VAL A 45 2.13 -9.94 4.50
N ASP A 46 2.48 -11.20 4.23
CA ASP A 46 3.37 -11.54 3.11
C ASP A 46 2.77 -11.02 1.79
N GLY A 47 3.59 -10.37 0.97
CA GLY A 47 3.18 -9.73 -0.28
C GLY A 47 3.00 -8.21 -0.20
N VAL A 48 2.80 -7.65 1.01
CA VAL A 48 2.83 -6.18 1.19
C VAL A 48 4.28 -5.70 1.23
N VAL A 49 4.65 -4.82 0.31
CA VAL A 49 6.02 -4.32 0.17
C VAL A 49 6.21 -3.02 0.95
N ARG A 50 7.39 -2.83 1.55
CA ARG A 50 7.79 -1.53 2.12
C ARG A 50 8.46 -0.69 1.04
N GLY A 51 7.92 0.49 0.78
CA GLY A 51 8.40 1.42 -0.26
C GLY A 51 8.84 2.77 0.31
N SER A 52 9.36 3.59 -0.58
CA SER A 52 9.83 4.95 -0.36
C SER A 52 8.87 5.98 -0.97
N GLN A 53 9.16 7.26 -0.77
CA GLN A 53 8.41 8.32 -1.43
C GLN A 53 8.65 8.36 -2.96
N ASP A 54 9.77 7.84 -3.44
CA ASP A 54 10.04 7.71 -4.87
C ASP A 54 9.14 6.64 -5.51
N ASP A 55 8.87 5.55 -4.79
CA ASP A 55 7.93 4.51 -5.22
C ASP A 55 6.50 5.06 -5.32
N HIS A 56 6.09 5.88 -4.35
CA HIS A 56 4.82 6.61 -4.40
C HIS A 56 4.74 7.52 -5.63
N ALA A 57 5.80 8.27 -5.92
CA ALA A 57 5.86 9.15 -7.08
C ALA A 57 5.81 8.37 -8.40
N ALA A 58 6.44 7.20 -8.47
CA ALA A 58 6.41 6.32 -9.63
C ALA A 58 5.00 5.77 -9.89
N VAL A 59 4.28 5.33 -8.85
CA VAL A 59 2.89 4.87 -8.94
C VAL A 59 1.99 6.00 -9.43
N ILE A 60 2.06 7.19 -8.81
CA ILE A 60 1.23 8.33 -9.22
C ILE A 60 1.55 8.78 -10.65
N GLY A 61 2.84 8.90 -10.99
CA GLY A 61 3.28 9.45 -12.26
C GLY A 61 2.93 8.59 -13.48
N THR A 62 2.61 7.31 -13.26
CA THR A 62 2.25 6.35 -14.32
C THR A 62 0.78 5.95 -14.31
N SER A 63 0.02 6.34 -13.29
CA SER A 63 -1.40 6.01 -13.16
C SER A 63 -2.28 6.88 -14.04
N ASP A 64 -3.22 6.28 -14.75
CA ASP A 64 -4.25 7.03 -15.50
C ASP A 64 -5.20 7.80 -14.57
N ARG A 65 -5.44 7.28 -13.37
CA ARG A 65 -6.36 7.83 -12.36
C ARG A 65 -5.77 7.64 -10.97
N VAL A 66 -6.00 8.62 -10.10
CA VAL A 66 -5.56 8.56 -8.69
C VAL A 66 -6.75 8.84 -7.80
N ILE A 67 -6.97 7.95 -6.82
CA ILE A 67 -7.96 8.11 -5.76
C ILE A 67 -7.19 8.33 -4.46
N ALA A 68 -7.26 9.53 -3.91
CA ALA A 68 -6.67 9.86 -2.61
C ALA A 68 -7.73 9.76 -1.52
N LEU A 69 -7.46 8.91 -0.52
CA LEU A 69 -8.27 8.74 0.69
C LEU A 69 -7.53 9.42 1.85
N THR A 70 -8.23 10.22 2.66
CA THR A 70 -7.66 11.00 3.77
C THR A 70 -8.31 10.66 5.10
#